data_AF-A0A8X7SXJ1-F1
#
_entry.id   AF-A0A8X7SXJ1-F1
#
_cell.length_a   1.000
_cell.length_b   1.000
_cell.length_c   1.000
_cell.angle_alpha   90.00
_cell.angle_beta   90.00
_cell.angle_gamma   90.00
#
_symmetry.space_group_name_H-M   'P 1'
#
loop_
_entity.id
_entity.type
_entity.pdbx_description
1 polymer ?
#
loop_
_entity_poly.entity_id
_entity_poly.type
_entity_poly.pdbx_seq_one_letter_code
_entity_poly.pdbx_strand_id
1 'polypeptide(L)'
;MAGGGDYHPVKLDPAIERHQANQTTMYTRFRLTGGNSRFIVLWGIAVPFGIYALAKATDGAYDWRSKTRADSLSANPPAPAPEE
;
A
#
# COMPACT_ATOMS: atom_id res chain seq x y z
N MET A 1 8.08 -39.07 19.88
CA MET A 1 6.87 -39.85 19.51
C MET A 1 7.32 -41.05 18.70
N ALA A 2 6.96 -42.26 19.14
CA ALA A 2 7.17 -43.49 18.37
C ALA A 2 5.99 -43.63 17.39
N GLY A 3 6.26 -43.39 16.11
CA GLY A 3 5.32 -43.58 14.99
C GLY A 3 6.06 -44.33 13.89
N GLY A 4 5.61 -45.53 13.58
CA GLY A 4 6.31 -46.49 12.73
C GLY A 4 6.31 -46.14 11.24
N GLY A 5 7.36 -46.63 10.58
CA GLY A 5 7.42 -46.94 9.15
C GLY A 5 7.44 -45.75 8.19
N ASP A 6 8.46 -45.69 7.34
CA ASP A 6 8.67 -44.74 6.22
C ASP A 6 7.58 -44.83 5.12
N TYR A 7 6.30 -44.83 5.49
CA TYR A 7 5.21 -44.69 4.54
C TYR A 7 4.97 -43.22 4.25
N HIS A 8 5.60 -42.74 3.17
CA HIS A 8 5.35 -41.40 2.62
C HIS A 8 4.31 -41.51 1.50
N PRO A 9 3.04 -41.10 1.71
CA PRO A 9 1.99 -41.18 0.69
C PRO A 9 2.23 -40.25 -0.51
N VAL A 10 3.24 -39.39 -0.43
CA VAL A 10 3.64 -38.43 -1.45
C VAL A 10 5.14 -38.49 -1.66
N LYS A 11 5.58 -38.31 -2.91
CA LYS A 11 6.99 -38.20 -3.24
C LYS A 11 7.48 -36.83 -2.76
N LEU A 12 8.32 -36.82 -1.73
CA LEU A 12 8.94 -35.60 -1.22
C LEU A 12 10.02 -35.15 -2.20
N ASP A 13 9.81 -33.99 -2.82
CA ASP A 13 10.80 -33.35 -3.67
C ASP A 13 11.64 -32.38 -2.81
N PRO A 14 12.95 -32.63 -2.65
CA PRO A 14 13.81 -31.75 -1.87
C PRO A 14 13.87 -30.31 -2.42
N ALA A 15 13.60 -30.10 -3.71
CA ALA A 15 13.55 -28.75 -4.28
C ALA A 15 12.35 -27.96 -3.75
N ILE A 16 11.18 -28.60 -3.66
CA ILE A 16 9.94 -27.98 -3.16
C ILE A 16 10.09 -27.67 -1.67
N GLU A 17 10.59 -28.63 -0.88
CA GLU A 17 10.81 -28.43 0.55
C GLU A 17 11.79 -27.29 0.83
N ARG A 18 12.88 -27.20 0.06
CA ARG A 18 13.85 -26.09 0.16
C ARG A 18 13.24 -24.76 -0.26
N HIS A 19 12.42 -24.74 -1.31
CA HIS A 19 11.74 -23.52 -1.74
C HIS A 19 10.77 -23.02 -0.65
N GLN A 20 9.98 -23.92 -0.07
CA GLN A 20 9.11 -23.59 1.05
C GLN A 20 9.91 -23.10 2.26
N ALA A 21 10.99 -23.79 2.63
CA ALA A 21 11.87 -23.38 3.73
C ALA A 21 12.52 -22.01 3.46
N ASN A 22 12.90 -21.71 2.21
CA ASN A 22 13.45 -20.42 1.83
C ASN A 22 12.41 -19.31 1.97
N GLN A 23 11.16 -19.54 1.55
CA GLN A 23 10.07 -18.56 1.70
C GLN A 23 9.76 -18.29 3.18
N THR A 24 9.62 -19.34 4.00
CA THR A 24 9.26 -19.19 5.41
C THR A 24 10.37 -18.54 6.25
N THR A 25 11.63 -18.70 5.86
CA THR A 25 12.79 -18.15 6.58
C THR A 25 13.34 -16.85 5.99
N MET A 26 12.66 -16.23 5.02
CA MET A 26 13.16 -15.01 4.34
C MET A 26 13.55 -13.88 5.31
N TYR A 27 12.80 -13.69 6.40
CA TYR A 27 13.06 -12.64 7.39
C TYR A 27 14.45 -12.78 8.04
N THR A 28 14.95 -14.02 8.21
CA THR A 28 16.27 -14.28 8.81
C THR A 28 17.43 -13.82 7.91
N ARG A 29 17.19 -13.74 6.60
CA ARG A 29 18.21 -13.40 5.59
C ARG A 29 18.03 -11.99 5.03
N PHE A 30 16.99 -11.29 5.47
CA PHE A 30 16.70 -9.94 5.03
C PHE A 30 17.83 -8.98 5.42
N ARG A 31 18.21 -8.09 4.50
CA ARG A 31 19.20 -7.03 4.73
C ARG A 31 18.71 -5.72 4.12
N LEU A 32 18.92 -4.64 4.86
CA LEU A 32 18.68 -3.28 4.39
C LEU A 32 19.82 -2.87 3.45
N THR A 33 19.63 -3.15 2.17
CA THR A 33 20.48 -2.66 1.09
C THR A 33 19.92 -1.36 0.53
N GLY A 34 20.74 -0.57 -0.17
CA GLY A 34 20.25 0.68 -0.77
C GLY A 34 19.03 0.49 -1.69
N GLY A 35 18.93 -0.66 -2.38
CA GLY A 35 17.75 -1.02 -3.16
C GLY A 35 16.51 -1.31 -2.31
N ASN A 36 16.62 -2.24 -1.35
CA ASN A 36 15.50 -2.67 -0.51
C ASN A 36 14.97 -1.52 0.38
N SER A 37 15.88 -0.71 0.93
CA SER A 37 15.51 0.44 1.76
C SER A 37 14.66 1.45 1.00
N ARG A 38 14.95 1.70 -0.28
CA ARG A 38 14.15 2.62 -1.12
C ARG A 38 12.72 2.11 -1.31
N PHE A 39 12.56 0.80 -1.56
CA PHE A 39 11.23 0.20 -1.67
C PHE A 39 10.44 0.32 -0.36
N ILE A 40 11.07 0.04 0.77
CA ILE A 40 10.43 0.15 2.09
C ILE A 40 10.01 1.59 2.38
N VAL A 41 10.90 2.56 2.15
CA VAL A 41 10.57 3.97 2.39
C VAL A 41 9.46 4.45 1.46
N LEU A 42 9.52 4.10 0.18
CA LEU A 42 8.53 4.55 -0.79
C LEU A 42 7.15 3.94 -0.51
N TRP A 43 7.06 2.62 -0.40
CA TRP A 43 5.77 1.93 -0.27
C TRP A 43 5.27 1.82 1.17
N GLY A 44 6.18 1.71 2.14
CA GLY A 44 5.81 1.60 3.55
C GLY A 44 5.52 2.94 4.22
N ILE A 45 6.09 4.04 3.72
CA ILE A 45 5.95 5.37 4.35
C ILE A 45 5.43 6.41 3.38
N ALA A 46 6.15 6.67 2.28
CA ALA A 46 5.87 7.83 1.42
C ALA A 46 4.48 7.76 0.77
N VAL A 47 4.11 6.60 0.23
CA VAL A 47 2.80 6.37 -0.40
C VAL A 47 1.65 6.51 0.60
N PRO A 48 1.59 5.77 1.73
CA PRO A 48 0.46 5.89 2.66
C PRO A 48 0.37 7.29 3.28
N PHE A 49 1.51 7.90 3.62
CA PHE A 49 1.52 9.27 4.15
C PHE A 49 1.09 10.30 3.10
N GLY A 50 1.57 10.17 1.86
CA GLY A 50 1.20 11.04 0.75
C GLY A 50 -0.29 10.96 0.43
N ILE A 51 -0.85 9.75 0.38
CA ILE A 51 -2.29 9.55 0.18
C ILE A 51 -3.09 10.18 1.32
N TYR A 52 -2.68 9.96 2.57
CA TYR A 52 -3.34 10.57 3.72
C TYR A 52 -3.30 12.11 3.68
N ALA A 53 -2.14 12.69 3.37
CA ALA A 53 -1.98 14.14 3.26
C ALA A 53 -2.84 14.72 2.14
N LEU A 54 -2.91 14.05 0.98
CA LEU A 54 -3.79 14.44 -0.12
C LEU A 54 -5.26 14.35 0.29
N ALA A 55 -5.68 13.25 0.89
CA ALA A 55 -7.04 13.08 1.37
C ALA A 55 -7.41 14.21 2.34
N LYS A 56 -6.55 14.50 3.32
CA LYS A 56 -6.72 15.61 4.27
C LYS A 56 -6.80 16.98 3.61
N ALA A 57 -6.00 17.24 2.58
CA ALA A 57 -5.99 18.52 1.88
C ALA A 57 -7.25 18.71 1.01
N THR A 58 -7.78 17.62 0.45
CA THR A 58 -8.99 17.65 -0.37
C THR A 58 -10.29 17.48 0.41
N ASP A 59 -10.19 17.07 1.68
CA ASP A 59 -11.35 16.82 2.53
C ASP A 59 -12.15 18.11 2.74
N GLY A 60 -13.40 18.10 2.30
CA GLY A 60 -14.27 19.29 2.34
C GLY A 60 -13.79 20.47 1.47
N ALA A 61 -12.78 20.30 0.62
CA ALA A 61 -12.29 21.37 -0.25
C ALA A 61 -13.25 21.66 -1.41
N TYR A 62 -14.01 20.65 -1.86
CA TYR A 62 -14.87 20.72 -3.02
C TYR A 62 -16.29 20.28 -2.70
N ASP A 63 -17.26 21.01 -3.24
CA ASP A 63 -18.67 20.60 -3.27
C ASP A 63 -19.17 20.76 -4.69
N TRP A 64 -19.75 19.70 -5.27
CA TRP A 64 -20.24 19.72 -6.66
C TRP A 64 -21.77 19.67 -6.73
N ARG A 65 -22.45 19.61 -5.58
CA ARG A 65 -23.90 19.50 -5.55
C ARG A 65 -24.54 20.77 -6.12
N SER A 66 -25.41 20.59 -7.10
CA SER A 66 -26.24 21.65 -7.70
C SER A 66 -25.48 22.85 -8.29
N LYS A 67 -24.19 22.70 -8.63
CA LYS A 67 -23.40 23.77 -9.27
C LYS A 67 -23.56 23.79 -10.78
N THR A 68 -23.65 24.99 -11.35
CA THR A 68 -23.70 25.24 -12.80
C THR A 68 -22.31 25.49 -13.38
N ARG A 69 -22.18 25.66 -14.70
CA ARG A 69 -20.87 25.87 -15.36
C ARG A 69 -20.14 27.14 -14.91
N ALA A 70 -20.87 28.15 -14.42
CA ALA A 70 -20.29 29.41 -13.98
C ALA A 70 -19.90 29.38 -12.48
N ASP A 71 -20.33 28.38 -11.73
CA ASP A 71 -20.16 28.34 -10.28
C ASP A 71 -18.81 27.71 -9.88
N SER A 72 -18.15 28.31 -8.88
CA SER A 72 -16.92 27.75 -8.32
C SER A 72 -17.19 26.42 -7.62
N LEU A 73 -16.38 25.39 -7.87
CA LEU A 73 -16.47 24.06 -7.25
C LEU A 73 -15.90 23.98 -5.82
N SER A 74 -15.28 25.05 -5.34
CA SER A 74 -14.78 25.13 -3.97
C SER A 74 -15.94 25.10 -2.97
N ALA A 75 -15.78 24.40 -1.85
CA ALA A 75 -16.78 24.40 -0.78
C ALA A 75 -17.00 25.81 -0.18
N ASN A 76 -15.93 26.60 -0.05
CA ASN A 76 -15.97 28.01 0.35
C ASN A 76 -15.62 28.90 -0.85
N PRO A 77 -16.59 29.31 -1.69
CA PRO A 77 -16.33 30.19 -2.82
C PRO A 77 -15.98 31.61 -2.36
N PRO A 78 -15.05 32.30 -3.04
CA PRO A 78 -14.79 33.72 -2.78
C PRO A 78 -16.03 34.56 -3.14
N ALA A 79 -16.17 35.72 -2.49
CA ALA A 79 -17.28 36.64 -2.76
C ALA A 79 -17.33 37.01 -4.26
N PRO A 80 -18.53 37.11 -4.86
CA PRO A 80 -18.67 37.45 -6.27
C PRO A 80 -18.01 38.80 -6.56
N ALA A 81 -17.31 38.90 -7.68
CA ALA A 81 -16.72 40.15 -8.13
C ALA A 81 -17.85 41.19 -8.38
N PRO A 82 -17.64 42.48 -8.01
CA PRO A 82 -18.64 43.51 -8.23
C PRO A 82 -18.93 43.66 -9.74
N GLU A 83 -20.20 43.66 -10.10
CA GLU A 83 -20.70 43.92 -11.45
C GLU A 83 -20.41 45.39 -11.82
N GLU A 84 -19.72 45.63 -12.94
CA GLU A 84 -19.54 46.97 -13.56
C GLU A 84 -20.77 47.37 -14.39
#